data_AF-A7TA28-F1
#
_entry.id   AF-A7TA28-F1
#
_cell.length_a   1.000
_cell.length_b   1.000
_cell.length_c   1.000
_cell.angle_alpha   90.00
_cell.angle_beta   90.00
_cell.angle_gamma   90.00
#
_symmetry.space_group_name_H-M   'P 1'
#
loop_
_entity.id
_entity.type
_entity.pdbx_description
1 polymer ?
#
loop_
_entity_poly.entity_id
_entity_poly.type
_entity_poly.pdbx_seq_one_letter_code
_entity_poly.pdbx_strand_id
1 'polypeptide(L)'
;VVECSITGSNRRCGGQGDLLSGSMAVFLHWANMWLTQNPTLVAAYAASGLTRWCNRLAYSRLKRSMTTSDMIQQIHQAFEELFGKE
;
A
#
# COMPACT_ATOMS: atom_id res chain seq x y z
N VAL A 1 -0.17 -11.93 -15.95
CA VAL A 1 0.44 -11.44 -14.69
C VAL A 1 0.38 -9.93 -14.72
N VAL A 2 -0.12 -9.28 -13.67
CA VAL A 2 -0.15 -7.81 -13.56
C VAL A 2 0.98 -7.38 -12.65
N GLU A 3 1.83 -6.46 -13.11
CA GLU A 3 2.91 -5.89 -12.33
C GLU A 3 2.51 -4.52 -11.76
N CYS A 4 2.77 -4.28 -10.48
CA CYS A 4 2.54 -2.99 -9.85
C CYS A 4 3.67 -2.02 -10.23
N SER A 5 3.35 -0.98 -11.00
CA SER A 5 4.31 0.05 -11.45
C SER A 5 4.80 0.96 -10.32
N ILE A 6 4.10 0.97 -9.19
CA ILE A 6 4.48 1.77 -8.02
C ILE A 6 5.72 1.15 -7.36
N THR A 7 6.81 1.91 -7.26
CA THR A 7 8.05 1.41 -6.64
C THR A 7 8.13 1.80 -5.16
N GLY A 8 8.56 0.85 -4.33
CA GLY A 8 8.88 1.11 -2.92
C GLY A 8 10.32 1.59 -2.74
N SER A 9 10.91 1.31 -1.58
CA SER A 9 12.32 1.55 -1.30
C SER A 9 13.11 0.24 -1.15
N ASN A 10 14.44 0.38 -1.01
CA ASN A 10 15.35 -0.73 -0.75
C ASN A 10 15.35 -1.21 0.71
N ARG A 11 14.47 -0.67 1.57
CA ARG A 11 14.40 -1.06 2.99
C ARG A 11 13.26 -2.05 3.23
N ARG A 12 13.61 -3.17 3.86
CA ARG A 12 12.67 -4.20 4.32
C ARG A 12 12.62 -4.25 5.84
N CYS A 13 11.61 -3.65 6.47
CA CYS A 13 11.36 -3.78 7.91
C CYS A 13 10.40 -4.97 8.19
N GLY A 14 10.47 -5.51 9.40
CA GLY A 14 9.54 -6.55 9.86
C GLY A 14 8.14 -5.96 10.10
N GLY A 15 7.08 -6.67 9.67
CA GLY A 15 5.68 -6.23 9.78
C GLY A 15 5.07 -5.59 8.53
N GLN A 16 5.85 -5.35 7.46
CA GLN A 16 5.31 -4.76 6.22
C GLN A 16 4.20 -5.60 5.57
N GLY A 17 4.24 -6.93 5.78
CA GLY A 17 3.20 -7.85 5.30
C GLY A 17 1.85 -7.61 5.97
N ASP A 18 1.84 -7.15 7.22
CA ASP A 18 0.62 -6.86 7.97
C ASP A 18 -0.06 -5.60 7.42
N LEU A 19 0.73 -4.60 7.01
CA LEU A 19 0.20 -3.44 6.29
C LEU A 19 -0.44 -3.87 4.97
N LEU A 20 0.25 -4.71 4.20
CA LEU A 20 -0.25 -5.21 2.92
C LEU A 20 -1.54 -6.01 3.07
N SER A 21 -1.59 -6.98 3.98
CA SER A 21 -2.75 -7.84 4.19
C SER A 21 -3.94 -7.06 4.74
N GLY A 22 -3.70 -6.14 5.69
CA GLY A 22 -4.73 -5.26 6.23
C GLY A 22 -5.35 -4.36 5.16
N SER A 23 -4.52 -3.69 4.34
CA SER A 23 -5.01 -2.88 3.24
C SER A 23 -5.73 -3.71 2.17
N MET A 24 -5.24 -4.92 1.86
CA MET A 24 -5.87 -5.81 0.89
C MET A 24 -7.27 -6.25 1.31
N ALA A 25 -7.48 -6.54 2.59
CA ALA A 25 -8.80 -6.91 3.11
C ALA A 25 -9.82 -5.78 2.90
N VAL A 26 -9.43 -4.53 3.22
CA VAL A 26 -10.27 -3.34 3.02
C VAL A 26 -10.59 -3.12 1.55
N PHE A 27 -9.56 -3.14 0.68
CA PHE A 27 -9.77 -2.96 -0.76
C PHE A 27 -10.60 -4.07 -1.39
N LEU A 28 -10.45 -5.32 -0.92
CA LEU A 28 -11.27 -6.43 -1.39
C LEU A 28 -12.73 -6.25 -1.00
N HIS A 29 -13.00 -5.81 0.24
CA HIS A 29 -14.35 -5.52 0.68
C HIS A 29 -15.01 -4.44 -0.20
N TRP A 30 -14.31 -3.32 -0.43
CA TRP A 30 -14.81 -2.27 -1.31
C TRP A 30 -14.98 -2.77 -2.76
N ALA A 31 -13.99 -3.43 -3.35
CA ALA A 31 -14.08 -3.94 -4.72
C ALA A 31 -15.28 -4.90 -4.93
N ASN A 32 -15.63 -5.69 -3.91
CA ASN A 32 -16.83 -6.52 -3.94
C ASN A 32 -18.13 -5.69 -3.90
N MET A 33 -18.18 -4.62 -3.11
CA MET A 33 -19.35 -3.72 -3.07
C MET A 33 -19.60 -3.03 -4.41
N TRP A 34 -18.53 -2.66 -5.13
CA TRP A 34 -18.61 -1.98 -6.42
C TRP A 34 -18.79 -2.94 -7.62
N LEU A 35 -18.99 -4.24 -7.39
CA LEU A 35 -19.15 -5.28 -8.41
C LEU A 35 -18.05 -5.26 -9.49
N THR A 36 -16.83 -4.94 -9.06
CA THR A 36 -15.68 -4.81 -9.97
C THR A 36 -15.32 -6.16 -10.60
N GLN A 37 -14.94 -6.15 -11.88
CA GLN A 37 -14.40 -7.34 -12.54
C GLN A 37 -13.07 -7.74 -11.89
N ASN A 38 -12.98 -8.97 -11.38
CA ASN A 38 -11.82 -9.52 -10.66
C ASN A 38 -11.44 -8.72 -9.38
N PRO A 39 -12.31 -8.67 -8.35
CA PRO A 39 -12.12 -7.82 -7.17
C PRO A 39 -10.84 -8.17 -6.39
N THR A 40 -10.44 -9.44 -6.38
CA THR A 40 -9.19 -9.90 -5.77
C THR A 40 -7.95 -9.30 -6.45
N LEU A 41 -7.95 -9.21 -7.78
CA LEU A 41 -6.82 -8.65 -8.53
C LEU A 41 -6.69 -7.15 -8.29
N VAL A 42 -7.82 -6.43 -8.32
CA VAL A 42 -7.87 -4.98 -8.05
C VAL A 42 -7.42 -4.68 -6.62
N ALA A 43 -7.93 -5.43 -5.64
CA ALA A 43 -7.54 -5.29 -4.25
C ALA A 43 -6.05 -5.56 -4.02
N ALA A 44 -5.51 -6.64 -4.62
CA ALA A 44 -4.10 -6.97 -4.52
C ALA A 44 -3.20 -5.89 -5.16
N TYR A 45 -3.61 -5.33 -6.30
CA TYR A 45 -2.89 -4.25 -6.96
C TYR A 45 -2.86 -2.97 -6.11
N ALA A 46 -4.03 -2.54 -5.62
CA ALA A 46 -4.17 -1.35 -4.79
C ALA A 46 -3.39 -1.48 -3.46
N ALA A 47 -3.48 -2.63 -2.79
CA ALA A 47 -2.77 -2.90 -1.54
C ALA A 47 -1.24 -2.93 -1.73
N SER A 48 -0.77 -3.54 -2.82
CA SER A 48 0.64 -3.55 -3.20
C SER A 48 1.14 -2.13 -3.44
N GLY A 49 0.38 -1.32 -4.19
CA GLY A 49 0.69 0.08 -4.46
C GLY A 49 0.79 0.91 -3.19
N LEU A 50 -0.24 0.86 -2.35
CA LEU A 50 -0.30 1.61 -1.08
C LEU A 50 0.87 1.25 -0.16
N THR A 51 1.13 -0.05 0.05
CA THR A 51 2.23 -0.52 0.90
C THR A 51 3.59 -0.03 0.40
N ARG A 52 3.82 -0.07 -0.93
CA ARG A 52 5.06 0.42 -1.55
C ARG A 52 5.21 1.92 -1.40
N TRP A 53 4.11 2.68 -1.52
CA TRP A 53 4.14 4.12 -1.37
C TRP A 53 4.40 4.54 0.08
N CYS A 54 3.74 3.91 1.07
CA CYS A 54 4.04 4.11 2.49
C CYS A 54 5.51 3.81 2.79
N ASN A 55 6.05 2.72 2.24
CA ASN A 55 7.46 2.37 2.37
C ASN A 55 8.38 3.45 1.78
N ARG A 56 8.06 3.97 0.58
CA ARG A 56 8.82 5.05 -0.06
C ARG A 56 8.82 6.33 0.78
N LEU A 57 7.64 6.76 1.23
CA LEU A 57 7.48 7.97 2.04
C LEU A 57 8.25 7.86 3.36
N ALA A 58 8.07 6.77 4.10
CA ALA A 58 8.77 6.57 5.37
C ALA A 58 10.30 6.45 5.17
N TYR A 59 10.74 5.74 4.12
CA TYR A 59 12.16 5.62 3.80
C TYR A 59 12.78 6.95 3.40
N SER A 60 12.05 7.82 2.71
CA SER A 60 12.56 9.13 2.30
C SER A 60 13.06 9.94 3.49
N ARG A 61 12.40 9.82 4.65
CA ARG A 61 12.67 10.51 5.91
C ARG A 61 13.68 9.76 6.79
N LEU A 62 13.43 8.47 7.05
CA LEU A 62 14.15 7.70 8.08
C LEU A 62 15.26 6.80 7.52
N LYS A 63 15.32 6.64 6.18
CA LYS A 63 16.30 5.80 5.48
C LYS A 63 16.39 4.41 6.11
N ARG A 64 17.58 4.02 6.58
CA ARG A 64 17.84 2.67 7.12
C ARG A 64 17.17 2.44 8.47
N SER A 65 16.89 3.49 9.24
CA SER A 65 16.26 3.39 10.56
C SER A 65 14.75 3.13 10.50
N MET A 66 14.13 3.20 9.32
CA MET A 66 12.69 2.97 9.14
C MET A 66 12.24 1.60 9.68
N THR A 67 11.10 1.62 10.37
CA THR A 67 10.32 0.48 10.87
C THR A 67 8.92 0.46 10.23
N THR A 68 8.12 -0.58 10.48
CA THR A 68 6.74 -0.64 9.94
C THR A 68 5.82 0.39 10.57
N SER A 69 6.01 0.72 11.85
CA SER A 69 5.23 1.78 12.51
C SER A 69 5.37 3.13 11.82
N ASP A 70 6.54 3.41 11.23
CA ASP A 70 6.76 4.63 10.44
C ASP A 70 5.99 4.60 9.13
N MET A 71 5.83 3.42 8.50
CA MET A 71 5.00 3.25 7.30
C MET A 71 3.51 3.46 7.61
N ILE A 72 3.05 3.03 8.79
CA ILE A 72 1.65 3.23 9.22
C ILE A 72 1.32 4.72 9.30
N GLN A 73 2.25 5.55 9.80
CA GLN A 73 2.07 7.01 9.84
C GLN A 73 1.94 7.64 8.45
N GLN A 74 2.36 6.95 7.37
CA GLN A 74 2.25 7.46 6.00
C GLN A 74 0.97 7.01 5.29
N ILE A 75 0.11 6.18 5.89
CA ILE A 75 -1.08 5.60 5.22
C ILE A 75 -1.96 6.69 4.64
N HIS A 76 -2.31 7.72 5.43
CA HIS A 76 -3.20 8.78 4.97
C HIS A 76 -2.61 9.53 3.76
N GLN A 77 -1.37 10.04 3.88
CA GLN A 77 -0.71 10.74 2.78
C GLN A 77 -0.59 9.85 1.53
N ALA A 78 -0.21 8.58 1.70
CA ALA A 78 -0.07 7.66 0.59
C ALA A 78 -1.41 7.35 -0.10
N PHE A 79 -2.49 7.24 0.68
CA PHE A 79 -3.82 6.99 0.16
C PHE A 79 -4.31 8.20 -0.66
N GLU A 80 -4.18 9.42 -0.14
CA GLU A 80 -4.56 10.64 -0.84
C GLU A 80 -3.77 10.83 -2.15
N GLU A 81 -2.45 10.60 -2.12
CA GLU A 81 -1.61 10.76 -3.31
C GLU A 81 -1.93 9.73 -4.42
N LEU A 82 -2.37 8.52 -4.04
CA LEU A 82 -2.69 7.45 -4.99
C LEU A 82 -4.15 7.44 -5.46
N PHE A 83 -5.10 7.80 -4.57
CA PHE A 83 -6.54 7.59 -4.77
C PHE A 83 -7.39 8.85 -4.52
N GLY A 84 -6.84 9.91 -3.93
CA GLY A 84 -7.59 11.11 -3.50
C GLY A 84 -7.76 12.19 -4.57
N LYS A 85 -7.38 11.94 -5.83
CA LYS A 85 -7.61 12.89 -6.92
C LYS A 85 -9.01 12.70 -7.50
N GLU A 86 -9.91 13.61 -7.15
CA GLU A 86 -11.07 13.97 -7.98
C GLU A 86 -10.64 14.80 -9.20
#